data_AF-A0A9R0VAI3-F1
#
_entry.id   AF-A0A9R0VAI3-F1
#
_cell.length_a   1.000
_cell.length_b   1.000
_cell.length_c   1.000
_cell.angle_alpha   90.00
_cell.angle_beta   90.00
_cell.angle_gamma   90.00
#
_symmetry.space_group_name_H-M   'P 1'
#
loop_
_entity.id
_entity.type
_entity.pdbx_description
1 polymer ?
#
loop_
_entity_poly.entity_id
_entity_poly.type
_entity_poly.pdbx_seq_one_letter_code
_entity_poly.pdbx_strand_id
1 'polypeptide(L)'
;MTSEMGLVHCLPLLLLLLSASAVVAAAGGGEKDVSASDYEARFEAWCAEHGKAYATPGERAARLAAFAENAAFVAAHNAGAAANSGAGGSQSYTLALNAFADLTHDEFRAARLGRLAVGPVPLGEPRSSGGFEGGVGAVPDALDWRQSGAVTKVKDQGSCVNRTSTYC
;
A
#
# COMPACT_ATOMS: atom_id res chain seq x y z
N MET A 1 90.06 27.59 -26.75
CA MET A 1 88.85 27.97 -27.53
C MET A 1 88.42 26.74 -28.31
N THR A 2 87.60 25.92 -27.67
CA THR A 2 87.07 24.60 -28.07
C THR A 2 85.82 24.46 -27.20
N SER A 3 84.66 23.95 -27.58
CA SER A 3 84.12 23.34 -28.78
C SER A 3 82.58 23.25 -28.55
N GLU A 4 81.85 22.83 -29.58
CA GLU A 4 80.49 22.25 -29.55
C GLU A 4 79.28 23.20 -29.34
N MET A 5 78.50 23.32 -30.42
CA MET A 5 77.13 23.82 -30.47
C MET A 5 76.12 22.68 -30.31
N GLY A 6 74.89 23.04 -29.94
CA GLY A 6 73.66 22.33 -30.32
C GLY A 6 73.21 21.27 -29.33
N LEU A 7 72.19 21.49 -28.47
CA LEU A 7 70.76 21.65 -28.73
C LEU A 7 70.05 20.36 -29.19
N VAL A 8 68.89 20.11 -28.58
CA VAL A 8 67.72 19.35 -29.08
C VAL A 8 67.52 17.91 -28.56
N HIS A 9 66.59 17.81 -27.60
CA HIS A 9 65.49 16.83 -27.44
C HIS A 9 65.81 15.34 -27.20
N CYS A 10 65.22 14.78 -26.13
CA CYS A 10 64.25 13.68 -26.22
C CYS A 10 63.87 13.20 -24.81
N LEU A 11 62.59 13.31 -24.45
CA LEU A 11 61.99 12.53 -23.36
C LEU A 11 62.12 11.03 -23.68
N PRO A 12 62.41 10.19 -22.67
CA PRO A 12 61.90 8.83 -22.68
C PRO A 12 61.02 8.54 -21.47
N LEU A 13 59.86 7.99 -21.80
CA LEU A 13 58.92 7.26 -20.95
C LEU A 13 59.57 5.95 -20.45
N LEU A 14 59.58 5.64 -19.14
CA LEU A 14 59.48 4.27 -18.57
C LEU A 14 59.43 4.34 -17.01
N LEU A 15 58.27 4.20 -16.33
CA LEU A 15 57.65 2.96 -15.80
C LEU A 15 58.40 2.29 -14.62
N LEU A 16 57.81 2.32 -13.40
CA LEU A 16 57.47 1.15 -12.54
C LEU A 16 57.19 1.51 -11.06
N LEU A 17 55.92 1.27 -10.67
CA LEU A 17 55.36 0.63 -9.46
C LEU A 17 55.83 1.04 -8.05
N LEU A 18 54.88 1.32 -7.15
CA LEU A 18 54.71 0.59 -5.88
C LEU A 18 53.34 0.87 -5.19
N SER A 19 52.55 -0.20 -5.05
CA SER A 19 51.67 -0.60 -3.93
C SER A 19 50.70 0.40 -3.27
N ALA A 20 49.40 0.10 -3.35
CA ALA A 20 48.66 -0.55 -2.26
C ALA A 20 47.23 -0.91 -2.73
N SER A 21 46.91 -2.21 -2.81
CA SER A 21 45.52 -2.67 -2.85
C SER A 21 44.92 -2.45 -1.47
N ALA A 22 44.01 -1.48 -1.35
CA ALA A 22 43.06 -1.50 -0.26
C ALA A 22 42.01 -2.58 -0.59
N VAL A 23 42.11 -3.74 0.06
CA VAL A 23 40.96 -4.64 0.21
C VAL A 23 39.95 -3.87 1.05
N VAL A 24 38.97 -3.26 0.40
CA VAL A 24 37.77 -2.80 1.08
C VAL A 24 36.98 -4.06 1.43
N ALA A 25 37.01 -4.42 2.71
CA ALA A 25 36.14 -5.44 3.24
C ALA A 25 34.68 -5.02 2.99
N ALA A 26 33.97 -5.79 2.18
CA ALA A 26 32.53 -5.67 2.07
C ALA A 26 31.92 -6.13 3.41
N ALA A 27 31.55 -5.19 4.26
CA ALA A 27 30.60 -5.43 5.34
C ALA A 27 29.21 -5.60 4.70
N GLY A 28 28.97 -6.79 4.15
CA GLY A 28 27.64 -7.23 3.77
C GLY A 28 26.96 -7.86 4.99
N GLY A 29 25.85 -7.27 5.43
CA GLY A 29 24.88 -7.89 6.34
C GLY A 29 24.64 -7.09 7.61
N GLY A 30 23.56 -6.31 7.65
CA GLY A 30 23.14 -5.64 8.88
C GLY A 30 22.05 -4.58 8.77
N GLU A 31 21.52 -4.26 7.60
CA GLU A 31 20.51 -3.18 7.47
C GLU A 31 19.12 -3.67 7.04
N LYS A 32 18.98 -4.93 6.60
CA LYS A 32 17.68 -5.53 6.22
C LYS A 32 16.95 -6.26 7.35
N ASP A 33 17.62 -6.52 8.48
CA ASP A 33 17.00 -7.29 9.59
C ASP A 33 16.16 -6.40 10.53
N VAL A 34 16.47 -5.11 10.66
CA VAL A 34 15.74 -4.23 11.59
C VAL A 34 14.33 -3.92 11.09
N SER A 35 14.14 -3.70 9.79
CA SER A 35 12.79 -3.47 9.23
C SER A 35 11.98 -4.77 9.13
N ALA A 36 12.62 -5.89 8.79
CA ALA A 36 11.95 -7.18 8.75
C ALA A 36 11.47 -7.62 10.14
N SER A 37 12.34 -7.52 11.15
CA SER A 37 11.97 -7.85 12.55
C SER A 37 10.90 -6.91 13.14
N ASP A 38 10.88 -5.63 12.76
CA ASP A 38 9.81 -4.70 13.18
C ASP A 38 8.43 -5.14 12.63
N TYR A 39 8.36 -5.49 11.35
CA TYR A 39 7.10 -5.97 10.76
C TYR A 39 6.65 -7.30 11.35
N GLU A 40 7.58 -8.18 11.71
CA GLU A 40 7.28 -9.45 12.39
C GLU A 40 6.50 -9.22 13.69
N ALA A 41 7.01 -8.36 14.58
CA ALA A 41 6.39 -8.07 15.87
C ALA A 41 5.03 -7.38 15.72
N ARG A 42 4.94 -6.43 14.77
CA ARG A 42 3.69 -5.73 14.46
C ARG A 42 2.63 -6.67 13.88
N PHE A 43 3.05 -7.61 13.04
CA PHE A 43 2.16 -8.61 12.45
C PHE A 43 1.63 -9.57 13.52
N GLU A 44 2.45 -9.98 14.48
CA GLU A 44 2.01 -10.82 15.61
C GLU A 44 0.99 -10.11 16.48
N ALA A 45 1.23 -8.85 16.85
CA ALA A 45 0.27 -8.05 17.59
C ALA A 45 -1.05 -7.88 16.82
N TRP A 46 -0.96 -7.58 15.52
CA TRP A 46 -2.13 -7.45 14.65
C TRP A 46 -2.90 -8.77 14.52
N CYS A 47 -2.21 -9.91 14.42
CA CYS A 47 -2.84 -11.23 14.37
C CYS A 47 -3.59 -11.55 15.67
N ALA A 48 -3.02 -11.20 16.83
CA ALA A 48 -3.68 -11.36 18.11
C ALA A 48 -4.94 -10.49 18.23
N GLU A 49 -4.87 -9.23 17.78
CA GLU A 49 -6.02 -8.31 17.79
C GLU A 49 -7.16 -8.79 16.86
N HIS A 50 -6.82 -9.31 15.69
CA HIS A 50 -7.79 -9.68 14.65
C HIS A 50 -8.15 -11.18 14.66
N GLY A 51 -7.64 -11.96 15.62
CA GLY A 51 -7.90 -13.39 15.75
C GLY A 51 -7.40 -14.22 14.55
N LYS A 52 -6.27 -13.83 13.95
CA LYS A 52 -5.71 -14.47 12.75
C LYS A 52 -4.77 -15.62 13.12
N ALA A 53 -4.95 -16.75 12.45
CA ALA A 53 -4.06 -17.90 12.52
C ALA A 53 -3.91 -18.50 11.12
N TYR A 54 -2.71 -18.97 10.79
CA TYR A 54 -2.38 -19.50 9.46
C TYR A 54 -1.94 -20.96 9.59
N ALA A 55 -2.39 -21.79 8.66
CA ALA A 55 -2.22 -23.24 8.76
C ALA A 55 -0.81 -23.69 8.42
N THR A 56 -0.12 -22.96 7.55
CA THR A 56 1.21 -23.32 7.07
C THR A 56 2.22 -22.19 7.23
N PRO A 57 3.52 -22.49 7.41
CA PRO A 57 4.56 -21.47 7.43
C PRO A 57 4.61 -20.66 6.13
N GLY A 58 4.35 -21.29 4.98
CA GLY A 58 4.30 -20.61 3.69
C GLY A 58 3.16 -19.60 3.60
N GLU A 59 1.97 -19.95 4.09
CA GLU A 59 0.84 -19.02 4.20
C GLU A 59 1.16 -17.86 5.14
N ARG A 60 1.70 -18.13 6.34
CA ARG A 60 2.11 -17.06 7.28
C ARG A 60 3.11 -16.11 6.63
N ALA A 61 4.11 -16.63 5.91
CA ALA A 61 5.12 -15.81 5.24
C ALA A 61 4.51 -14.92 4.15
N ALA A 62 3.58 -15.46 3.34
CA ALA A 62 2.89 -14.67 2.33
C ALA A 62 2.01 -13.56 2.95
N ARG A 63 1.31 -13.87 4.05
CA ARG A 63 0.44 -12.94 4.78
C ARG A 63 1.23 -11.83 5.47
N LEU A 64 2.38 -12.16 6.04
CA LEU A 64 3.34 -11.20 6.59
C LEU A 64 3.89 -10.27 5.50
N ALA A 65 4.24 -10.81 4.33
CA ALA A 65 4.72 -9.99 3.22
C ALA A 65 3.67 -8.96 2.77
N ALA A 66 2.42 -9.40 2.58
CA ALA A 66 1.31 -8.50 2.27
C ALA A 66 1.08 -7.46 3.38
N PHE A 67 1.17 -7.86 4.65
CA PHE A 67 1.06 -6.95 5.79
C PHE A 67 2.16 -5.89 5.81
N ALA A 68 3.43 -6.28 5.57
CA ALA A 68 4.54 -5.35 5.52
C ALA A 68 4.38 -4.32 4.39
N GLU A 69 3.96 -4.77 3.21
CA GLU A 69 3.66 -3.89 2.07
C GLU A 69 2.53 -2.91 2.39
N ASN A 70 1.43 -3.39 2.96
CA ASN A 70 0.30 -2.56 3.37
C ASN A 70 0.68 -1.57 4.48
N ALA A 71 1.49 -1.98 5.45
CA ALA A 71 1.97 -1.12 6.52
C ALA A 71 2.89 0.00 6.01
N ALA A 72 3.79 -0.32 5.08
CA ALA A 72 4.62 0.66 4.41
C ALA A 72 3.77 1.65 3.59
N PHE A 73 2.76 1.16 2.86
CA PHE A 73 1.84 1.99 2.09
C PHE A 73 1.06 2.97 2.96
N VAL A 74 0.49 2.49 4.08
CA VAL A 74 -0.22 3.32 5.06
C VAL A 74 0.68 4.41 5.63
N ALA A 75 1.91 4.06 6.01
CA ALA A 75 2.86 5.01 6.57
C ALA A 75 3.23 6.11 5.55
N ALA A 76 3.54 5.73 4.30
CA ALA A 76 3.86 6.66 3.23
C ALA A 76 2.69 7.61 2.91
N HIS A 77 1.47 7.06 2.82
CA HIS A 77 0.26 7.85 2.57
C HIS A 77 0.01 8.89 3.66
N ASN A 78 0.10 8.46 4.93
CA ASN A 78 -0.17 9.34 6.06
C ASN A 78 0.93 10.37 6.29
N ALA A 79 2.20 10.04 5.99
CA ALA A 79 3.29 11.02 5.99
C ALA A 79 3.04 12.12 4.94
N GLY A 80 2.58 11.73 3.74
CA GLY A 80 2.16 12.67 2.70
C GLY A 80 0.96 13.52 3.09
N ALA A 81 -0.02 12.95 3.80
CA ALA A 81 -1.17 13.70 4.31
C ALA A 81 -0.74 14.75 5.36
N ALA A 82 0.08 14.37 6.34
CA ALA A 82 0.56 15.27 7.39
C ALA A 82 1.40 16.43 6.83
N ALA A 83 2.27 16.15 5.85
CA ALA A 83 3.13 17.16 5.24
C ALA A 83 2.35 18.25 4.47
N ASN A 84 1.12 17.97 4.04
CA ASN A 84 0.35 18.87 3.18
C ASN A 84 -0.95 19.40 3.83
N SER A 85 -1.08 19.28 5.15
CA SER A 85 -2.25 19.74 5.93
C SER A 85 -2.48 21.26 5.88
N GLY A 86 -1.51 22.03 5.41
CA GLY A 86 -1.60 23.49 5.26
C GLY A 86 -1.82 23.89 3.81
N ALA A 87 -3.06 24.19 3.43
CA ALA A 87 -3.46 24.79 2.16
C ALA A 87 -3.14 23.97 0.89
N GLY A 88 -4.08 23.11 0.48
CA GLY A 88 -4.08 22.52 -0.88
C GLY A 88 -3.37 21.18 -1.02
N GLY A 89 -3.13 20.46 0.07
CA GLY A 89 -2.49 19.16 0.05
C GLY A 89 -3.25 18.07 -0.71
N SER A 90 -2.49 17.26 -1.45
CA SER A 90 -3.01 16.24 -2.36
C SER A 90 -3.74 15.06 -1.66
N GLN A 91 -3.67 14.95 -0.33
CA GLN A 91 -4.28 13.85 0.43
C GLN A 91 -5.26 14.39 1.49
N SER A 92 -6.56 14.22 1.25
CA SER A 92 -7.66 14.68 2.13
C SER A 92 -8.11 13.63 3.16
N TYR A 93 -7.49 12.45 3.18
CA TYR A 93 -7.84 11.33 4.04
C TYR A 93 -6.60 10.65 4.61
N THR A 94 -6.80 9.77 5.57
CA THR A 94 -5.76 8.94 6.18
C THR A 94 -6.11 7.47 6.05
N LEU A 95 -5.08 6.62 6.08
CA LEU A 95 -5.22 5.17 6.07
C LEU A 95 -4.86 4.56 7.42
N ALA A 96 -5.37 3.38 7.69
CA ALA A 96 -5.03 2.58 8.87
C ALA A 96 -5.01 1.10 8.51
N LEU A 97 -4.19 0.32 9.22
CA LEU A 97 -4.23 -1.14 9.13
C LEU A 97 -5.53 -1.65 9.75
N ASN A 98 -6.24 -2.50 9.01
CA ASN A 98 -7.53 -3.05 9.41
C ASN A 98 -7.54 -4.59 9.24
N ALA A 99 -8.71 -5.23 9.33
CA ALA A 99 -8.88 -6.68 9.21
C ALA A 99 -8.43 -7.29 7.87
N PHE A 100 -8.12 -6.47 6.86
CA PHE A 100 -7.68 -6.86 5.53
C PHE A 100 -6.19 -6.55 5.29
N ALA A 101 -5.45 -6.15 6.32
CA ALA A 101 -4.04 -5.80 6.19
C ALA A 101 -3.14 -6.97 5.73
N ASP A 102 -3.59 -8.23 5.86
CA ASP A 102 -2.89 -9.43 5.40
C ASP A 102 -3.23 -9.82 3.95
N LEU A 103 -4.04 -9.03 3.25
CA LEU A 103 -4.44 -9.28 1.88
C LEU A 103 -3.72 -8.34 0.93
N THR A 104 -3.28 -8.88 -0.21
CA THR A 104 -2.94 -8.07 -1.37
C THR A 104 -4.20 -7.41 -1.95
N HIS A 105 -4.02 -6.36 -2.75
CA HIS A 105 -5.16 -5.71 -3.42
C HIS A 105 -5.98 -6.68 -4.27
N ASP A 106 -5.34 -7.57 -5.02
CA ASP A 106 -6.04 -8.53 -5.87
C ASP A 106 -6.81 -9.59 -5.06
N GLU A 107 -6.23 -10.07 -3.96
CA GLU A 107 -6.94 -10.95 -3.02
C GLU A 107 -8.14 -10.25 -2.39
N PHE A 108 -7.98 -8.99 -1.97
CA PHE A 108 -9.07 -8.19 -1.44
C PHE A 108 -10.19 -8.03 -2.47
N ARG A 109 -9.85 -7.68 -3.73
CA ARG A 109 -10.84 -7.55 -4.82
C ARG A 109 -11.59 -8.87 -5.04
N ALA A 110 -10.87 -9.99 -5.12
CA ALA A 110 -11.45 -11.30 -5.35
C ALA A 110 -12.37 -11.75 -4.21
N ALA A 111 -11.99 -11.47 -2.96
CA ALA A 111 -12.68 -11.97 -1.77
C ALA A 111 -13.75 -11.02 -1.19
N ARG A 112 -13.80 -9.73 -1.59
CA ARG A 112 -14.67 -8.72 -0.95
C ARG A 112 -15.55 -7.90 -1.89
N LEU A 113 -15.15 -7.66 -3.14
CA LEU A 113 -15.92 -6.74 -4.00
C LEU A 113 -17.14 -7.38 -4.68
N GLY A 114 -17.25 -8.70 -4.57
CA GLY A 114 -18.31 -9.48 -5.21
C GLY A 114 -18.32 -9.39 -6.73
N ARG A 115 -19.16 -10.20 -7.38
CA ARG A 115 -19.40 -10.00 -8.81
C ARG A 115 -20.21 -8.72 -8.98
N LEU A 116 -19.55 -7.63 -9.37
CA LEU A 116 -20.24 -6.56 -10.10
C LEU A 116 -20.94 -7.26 -11.26
N ALA A 117 -22.25 -7.09 -11.39
CA ALA A 117 -22.99 -7.65 -12.51
C ALA A 117 -22.45 -7.03 -13.80
N VAL A 118 -21.43 -7.66 -14.40
CA VAL A 118 -20.94 -7.32 -15.74
C VAL A 118 -21.77 -8.16 -16.70
N GLY A 119 -22.98 -7.70 -16.93
CA GLY A 119 -23.96 -8.27 -17.83
C GLY A 119 -25.07 -7.27 -18.02
N PRO A 120 -25.84 -7.34 -19.12
CA PRO A 120 -27.02 -6.51 -19.26
C PRO A 120 -27.88 -6.73 -18.01
N VAL A 121 -28.02 -5.69 -17.19
CA VAL A 121 -29.02 -5.66 -16.12
C VAL A 121 -30.31 -6.00 -16.85
N PRO A 122 -31.02 -7.11 -16.52
CA PRO A 122 -32.35 -7.29 -17.04
C PRO A 122 -33.07 -6.01 -16.67
N LEU A 123 -33.45 -5.22 -17.67
CA LEU A 123 -34.45 -4.19 -17.49
C LEU A 123 -35.68 -4.98 -17.04
N GLY A 124 -35.77 -5.22 -15.73
CA GLY A 124 -36.96 -5.75 -15.12
C GLY A 124 -38.09 -4.88 -15.63
N GLU A 125 -39.23 -5.52 -15.93
CA GLU A 125 -40.44 -4.86 -16.42
C GLU A 125 -40.53 -3.46 -15.82
N PRO A 126 -40.79 -2.42 -16.63
CA PRO A 126 -40.79 -1.05 -16.16
C PRO A 126 -41.58 -1.01 -14.87
N ARG A 127 -40.86 -0.93 -13.75
CA ARG A 127 -41.49 -0.78 -12.46
C ARG A 127 -42.30 0.48 -12.65
N SER A 128 -43.60 0.42 -12.41
CA SER A 128 -44.39 1.62 -12.23
C SER A 128 -43.71 2.36 -11.09
N SER A 129 -42.75 3.21 -11.43
CA SER A 129 -42.24 4.21 -10.54
C SER A 129 -43.43 5.13 -10.42
N GLY A 130 -44.23 4.95 -9.37
CA GLY A 130 -45.03 6.05 -8.86
C GLY A 130 -44.08 7.23 -8.85
N GLY A 131 -44.36 8.21 -9.71
CA GLY A 131 -43.46 9.34 -9.91
C GLY A 131 -43.09 9.91 -8.56
N PHE A 132 -41.85 10.36 -8.40
CA PHE A 132 -41.51 11.13 -7.22
C PHE A 132 -42.30 12.44 -7.26
N GLU A 133 -43.51 12.43 -6.70
CA GLU A 133 -44.37 13.60 -6.52
C GLU A 133 -43.91 14.34 -5.25
N GLY A 134 -42.69 14.86 -5.29
CA GLY A 134 -42.11 15.65 -4.21
C GLY A 134 -41.66 17.00 -4.75
N GLY A 135 -42.34 18.07 -4.34
CA GLY A 135 -41.89 19.44 -4.61
C GLY A 135 -40.48 19.65 -4.03
N VAL A 136 -39.64 20.37 -4.77
CA VAL A 136 -38.28 20.73 -4.31
C VAL A 136 -38.42 21.77 -3.19
N GLY A 137 -38.60 21.28 -1.96
CA GLY A 137 -38.54 22.11 -0.76
C GLY A 137 -37.12 22.61 -0.51
N ALA A 138 -36.96 23.47 0.51
CA ALA A 138 -35.64 23.90 0.94
C ALA A 138 -34.81 22.69 1.41
N VAL A 139 -33.63 22.51 0.80
CA VAL A 139 -32.68 21.43 1.12
C VAL A 139 -31.69 21.95 2.16
N PRO A 140 -31.44 21.22 3.26
CA PRO A 140 -30.46 21.63 4.26
C PRO A 140 -29.03 21.52 3.74
N ASP A 141 -28.12 22.35 4.27
CA ASP A 141 -26.69 22.32 3.92
C ASP A 141 -25.98 21.01 4.31
N ALA A 142 -26.50 20.29 5.30
CA ALA A 142 -26.01 18.98 5.73
C ALA A 142 -27.15 18.08 6.23
N LEU A 143 -27.08 16.79 5.92
CA LEU A 143 -28.05 15.78 6.36
C LEU A 143 -27.34 14.48 6.75
N ASP A 144 -27.57 13.99 7.96
CA ASP A 144 -27.04 12.71 8.45
C ASP A 144 -28.18 11.77 8.87
N TRP A 145 -28.47 10.78 8.03
CA TRP A 145 -29.53 9.79 8.26
C TRP A 145 -29.33 8.94 9.52
N ARG A 146 -28.10 8.87 10.06
CA ARG A 146 -27.83 8.15 11.31
C ARG A 146 -28.48 8.85 12.50
N GLN A 147 -28.59 10.19 12.45
CA GLN A 147 -29.24 10.99 13.49
C GLN A 147 -30.76 10.84 13.46
N SER A 148 -31.32 10.51 12.29
CA SER A 148 -32.76 10.30 12.09
C SER A 148 -33.22 8.88 12.44
N GLY A 149 -32.33 8.00 12.90
CA GLY A 149 -32.66 6.59 13.18
C GLY A 149 -32.96 5.74 11.93
N ALA A 150 -32.71 6.27 10.74
CA ALA A 150 -32.99 5.59 9.47
C ALA A 150 -31.91 4.57 9.06
N VAL A 151 -30.77 4.55 9.77
CA VAL A 151 -29.61 3.71 9.45
C VAL A 151 -29.45 2.62 10.51
N THR A 152 -29.39 1.36 10.06
CA THR A 152 -29.10 0.21 10.93
C THR A 152 -27.63 0.17 11.34
N LYS A 153 -27.27 -0.68 12.31
CA LYS A 153 -25.86 -0.96 12.65
C LYS A 153 -25.07 -1.39 11.39
N VAL A 154 -23.79 -1.00 11.35
CA VAL A 154 -22.85 -1.47 10.32
C VAL A 154 -22.74 -2.99 10.41
N LYS A 155 -22.77 -3.65 9.24
CA LYS A 155 -22.67 -5.11 9.10
C LYS A 155 -21.33 -5.51 8.50
N ASP A 156 -20.92 -6.75 8.71
CA ASP A 156 -19.79 -7.39 8.03
C ASP A 156 -20.33 -8.43 7.03
N GLN A 157 -19.89 -8.33 5.78
CA GLN A 157 -20.24 -9.29 4.72
C GLN A 157 -19.44 -10.60 4.83
N GLY A 158 -18.39 -10.64 5.66
CA GLY A 158 -17.51 -11.79 5.80
C GLY A 158 -16.89 -12.21 4.48
N SER A 159 -16.82 -13.53 4.25
CA SER A 159 -16.28 -14.13 3.01
C SER A 159 -17.30 -14.30 1.90
N CYS A 160 -18.48 -13.72 2.05
CA CYS A 160 -19.56 -13.81 1.08
C CYS A 160 -19.39 -12.76 -0.02
N VAL A 161 -19.01 -13.23 -1.20
CA VAL A 161 -18.80 -12.40 -2.40
C VAL A 161 -20.06 -12.23 -3.25
N ASN A 162 -21.19 -12.85 -2.88
CA ASN A 162 -22.40 -12.78 -3.69
C ASN A 162 -23.51 -12.02 -2.96
N ARG A 163 -23.82 -10.80 -3.41
CA ARG A 163 -24.93 -9.98 -2.88
C ARG A 163 -26.31 -10.45 -3.38
N THR A 164 -26.37 -11.37 -4.34
CA THR A 164 -27.61 -11.85 -4.96
C THR A 164 -27.88 -13.33 -4.76
N SER A 165 -27.01 -14.07 -4.05
CA SER A 165 -27.24 -15.49 -3.74
C SER A 165 -27.83 -15.63 -2.34
N THR A 166 -28.94 -16.36 -2.24
CA THR A 166 -29.60 -16.78 -1.00
C THR A 166 -28.71 -17.66 -0.10
N TYR A 167 -27.55 -18.08 -0.58
CA TYR A 167 -26.58 -18.84 0.22
C TYR A 167 -25.32 -18.01 0.46
N CYS A 168 -25.41 -17.27 1.57
CA CYS A 168 -24.55 -17.40 2.73
C CYS A 168 -25.47 -17.46 3.97
#